data_AF-A0A353PUL8-F1
#
_entry.id   AF-A0A353PUL8-F1
#
_cell.length_a   1.000
_cell.length_b   1.000
_cell.length_c   1.000
_cell.angle_alpha   90.00
_cell.angle_beta   90.00
_cell.angle_gamma   90.00
#
_symmetry.space_group_name_H-M   'P 1'
#
loop_
_entity.id
_entity.type
_entity.pdbx_description
1 polymer ?
#
loop_
_entity_poly.entity_id
_entity_poly.type
_entity_poly.pdbx_seq_one_letter_code
_entity_poly.pdbx_strand_id
1 'polypeptide(L)' 'MAINWIEEGLEPKKENFSYFTLTEKNLIFHFAEYQLAPYYYGRLEASIPYKKF' A
#
# COMPACT_ATOMS: atom_id res chain seq x y z
N MET A 1 -10.40 3.18 24.63
CA MET A 1 -9.32 4.10 24.23
C MET A 1 -8.23 3.43 23.38
N ALA A 2 -7.88 2.15 23.54
CA ALA A 2 -6.81 1.51 22.75
C ALA A 2 -7.22 0.91 21.38
N ILE A 3 -8.50 0.94 20.99
CA ILE A 3 -8.97 0.35 19.72
C ILE A 3 -8.90 1.37 18.56
N ASN A 4 -9.14 2.65 18.84
CA ASN A 4 -9.31 3.69 17.82
C ASN A 4 -8.08 3.89 16.93
N TRP A 5 -6.88 3.96 17.51
CA TRP A 5 -5.64 4.20 16.77
C TRP A 5 -5.22 3.03 15.86
N ILE A 6 -5.60 1.80 16.20
CA ILE A 6 -5.35 0.63 15.34
C ILE A 6 -6.30 0.67 14.16
N GLU A 7 -7.59 0.91 14.40
CA GLU A 7 -8.58 1.01 13.31
C GLU A 7 -8.27 2.18 12.38
N GLU A 8 -8.04 3.39 12.92
CA GLU A 8 -7.66 4.58 12.15
C GLU A 8 -6.31 4.43 11.43
N GLY A 9 -5.38 3.66 11.99
CA GLY A 9 -4.07 3.39 11.40
C GLY A 9 -4.13 2.38 10.25
N LEU A 10 -5.11 1.48 10.24
CA LEU A 10 -5.29 0.44 9.22
C LEU A 10 -6.28 0.85 8.11
N GLU A 11 -6.89 2.02 8.21
CA GLU A 11 -7.79 2.54 7.19
C GLU A 11 -7.08 2.71 5.82
N PRO A 12 -7.73 2.34 4.71
CA PRO A 12 -7.21 2.54 3.36
C PRO A 12 -7.38 4.00 2.92
N LYS A 13 -6.62 4.90 3.54
CA LYS A 13 -6.64 6.34 3.23
C LYS A 13 -6.00 6.61 1.87
N LYS A 14 -6.47 7.65 1.16
CA LYS A 14 -5.98 7.99 -0.19
C LYS A 14 -4.47 8.25 -0.20
N GLU A 15 -3.95 8.82 0.87
CA GLU A 15 -2.54 9.13 1.08
C GLU A 15 -1.67 7.86 1.06
N ASN A 16 -2.22 6.71 1.49
CA ASN A 16 -1.53 5.43 1.51
C ASN A 16 -1.19 4.91 0.10
N PHE A 17 -1.89 5.42 -0.93
CA PHE A 17 -1.76 4.98 -2.32
C PHE A 17 -1.15 6.07 -3.22
N SER A 18 -0.47 7.05 -2.61
CA SER A 18 0.09 8.22 -3.31
C SER A 18 1.35 7.91 -4.13
N TYR A 19 2.07 6.84 -3.79
CA TYR A 19 3.29 6.44 -4.50
C TYR A 19 3.03 5.20 -5.35
N PHE A 20 3.07 5.37 -6.67
CA PHE A 20 2.81 4.30 -7.63
C PHE A 20 3.57 4.52 -8.93
N THR A 21 3.66 3.46 -9.74
CA THR A 21 4.25 3.49 -11.07
C THR A 21 3.29 2.88 -12.08
N LEU A 22 3.17 3.55 -13.23
CA LEU A 22 2.47 3.01 -14.38
C LEU A 22 3.50 2.32 -15.28
N THR A 23 3.27 1.05 -15.57
CA THR A 23 4.03 0.30 -16.58
C THR A 23 3.11 0.03 -17.77
N GLU A 24 3.62 -0.60 -18.83
CA GLU A 24 2.79 -1.01 -19.97
C GLU A 24 1.72 -2.06 -19.60
N LYS A 25 1.95 -2.84 -18.53
CA LYS A 25 1.13 -4.01 -18.18
C LYS A 25 0.41 -3.88 -16.84
N ASN A 26 0.96 -3.09 -15.93
CA ASN A 26 0.51 -3.02 -14.54
C ASN A 26 0.53 -1.58 -14.01
N LEU A 27 -0.40 -1.32 -13.10
CA LEU A 27 -0.29 -0.30 -12.06
C LEU A 27 0.37 -0.93 -10.83
N ILE A 28 1.47 -0.36 -10.35
CA ILE A 28 2.21 -0.87 -9.20
C ILE A 28 2.16 0.17 -8.07
N PHE A 29 1.55 -0.17 -6.94
CA PHE A 29 1.60 0.63 -5.72
C PHE A 29 2.81 0.25 -4.88
N HIS A 30 3.46 1.27 -4.31
CA HIS A 30 4.66 1.13 -3.50
C HIS A 30 4.37 1.59 -2.07
N PHE A 31 4.60 0.71 -1.10
CA PHE A 31 4.37 0.99 0.31
C PHE A 31 5.70 1.14 1.04
N ALA A 32 5.84 2.23 1.80
CA ALA A 32 7.03 2.48 2.59
C ALA A 32 7.16 1.47 3.73
N GLU A 33 8.37 1.34 4.27
CA GLU A 33 8.62 0.52 5.47
C GLU A 33 7.69 0.97 6.61
N TYR A 34 7.22 0.02 7.43
CA TYR A 34 6.25 0.23 8.52
C TYR A 34 4.84 0.64 8.11
N GLN A 35 4.56 0.92 6.83
CA GLN A 35 3.21 1.29 6.40
C GLN A 35 2.23 0.11 6.45
N LEU A 36 2.71 -1.09 6.12
CA LEU A 36 1.89 -2.32 6.12
C LEU A 36 2.47 -3.43 7.01
N ALA A 37 3.77 -3.46 7.21
CA ALA A 37 4.46 -4.51 7.95
C ALA A 37 5.76 -4.00 8.59
N PRO A 38 6.31 -4.72 9.58
CA PRO A 38 7.60 -4.38 10.18
C PRO A 38 8.72 -4.26 9.14
N TYR A 39 9.72 -3.45 9.46
CA TYR A 39 10.90 -3.21 8.61
C TYR A 39 11.58 -4.45 8.05
N TYR A 40 11.52 -5.58 8.77
CA TYR A 40 12.04 -6.88 8.29
C TYR A 40 11.55 -7.25 6.88
N TYR A 41 10.32 -6.86 6.52
CA TYR A 41 9.73 -7.11 5.20
C TYR A 41 10.16 -6.11 4.12
N GLY A 42 10.89 -5.05 4.46
CA GLY A 42 11.31 -4.00 3.54
C GLY A 42 10.15 -3.22 2.95
N ARG A 43 10.34 -2.72 1.72
CA ARG A 43 9.27 -2.09 0.93
C ARG A 43 8.41 -3.16 0.26
N LEU A 44 7.10 -2.99 0.38
CA LEU A 44 6.13 -3.90 -0.21
C LEU A 44 5.49 -3.26 -1.44
N GLU A 45 5.10 -4.10 -2.41
CA GLU A 45 4.47 -3.66 -3.65
C GLU A 45 3.17 -4.41 -3.91
N ALA A 46 2.17 -3.72 -4.47
CA ALA A 46 0.95 -4.33 -4.99
C ALA A 46 0.82 -4.06 -6.49
N SER A 47 0.87 -5.11 -7.30
CA SER A 47 0.77 -5.02 -8.77
C SER A 47 -0.62 -5.41 -9.26
N ILE A 48 -1.25 -4.49 -10.00
CA ILE A 48 -2.57 -4.66 -10.61
C ILE A 48 -2.41 -4.71 -12.15
N PRO A 49 -2.61 -5.87 -12.80
CA PRO A 49 -2.53 -5.99 -14.26
C PRO A 49 -3.73 -5.34 -14.96
N TYR A 50 -3.50 -4.61 -16.06
CA TYR A 50 -4.61 -3.98 -16.80
C TYR A 50 -5.52 -4.97 -17.51
N LYS A 51 -5.00 -6.14 -17.91
CA LYS A 51 -5.77 -7.19 -18.59
C LYS A 51 -6.86 -7.85 -17.72
N LYS A 52 -6.95 -7.51 -16.42
CA LYS A 52 -7.98 -8.03 -15.52
C LYS A 52 -9.30 -7.22 -15.54
N PHE A 53 -9.42 -6.22 -16.43
CA PHE A 53 -10.64 -5.43 -16.63
C PHE A 53 -11.16 -5.55 -18.06
#